data_AF-A0A356SAI5-F1
#
_entry.id   AF-A0A356SAI5-F1
#
_cell.length_a   1.000
_cell.length_b   1.000
_cell.length_c   1.000
_cell.angle_alpha   90.00
_cell.angle_beta   90.00
_cell.angle_gamma   90.00
#
_symmetry.space_group_name_H-M   'P 1'
#
loop_
_entity.id
_entity.type
_entity.pdbx_description
1 polymer ?
#
loop_
_entity_poly.entity_id
_entity_poly.type
_entity_poly.pdbx_seq_one_letter_code
_entity_poly.pdbx_strand_id
1 'polypeptide(L)'
;MTRRIHSLLLLACLLVLNTGIAPRAAAQSSEPVPTPFSTNVQTEWLHEVLPLAETFGDKQGEPAAWPGYRTNPQSRQRELIGYAFHSADVPPVEPGYSAPIDMLVGVDADFKLTGVKILDYEETYLRIKGDFLAQPDLLRQFRNKSISDEFQIDQDIDGIAGSTVSVFAIARGARNAARQIAEAYLDYDPGDPVREARGARTKELMSGSSWEEMLSSGMVQQLQIPLEDGNKLLLSFSYIGVPGLGDFWVGNEKYAMAERAASVYLGGHEIVLVAIGGSAADRFQYYQLQVVQENSDALNWFRRFTTDSYVPMGAAETGILAEQAALVGAIVLPQTVDVTQPFTLAYRHLNTTERFTIDIQLTGLALQLAQGEDVLSAAE
;
A
#
# COMPACT_ATOMS: atom_id res chain seq x y z
N MET A 1 -10.34 -91.80 -16.22
CA MET A 1 -11.12 -91.89 -14.96
C MET A 1 -11.51 -90.47 -14.54
N THR A 2 -12.82 -90.24 -14.33
CA THR A 2 -13.47 -89.26 -13.42
C THR A 2 -13.02 -87.79 -13.42
N ARG A 3 -13.81 -86.86 -14.00
CA ARG A 3 -14.97 -86.09 -13.46
C ARG A 3 -14.60 -84.79 -12.72
N ARG A 4 -15.20 -83.69 -13.22
CA ARG A 4 -15.34 -82.35 -12.62
C ARG A 4 -16.01 -82.40 -11.24
N ILE A 5 -15.81 -81.38 -10.39
CA ILE A 5 -16.83 -80.48 -9.78
C ILE A 5 -16.28 -79.76 -8.52
N HIS A 6 -16.73 -78.50 -8.35
CA HIS A 6 -16.43 -77.51 -7.32
C HIS A 6 -17.05 -77.84 -5.94
N SER A 7 -16.51 -77.26 -4.85
CA SER A 7 -17.22 -76.64 -3.69
C SER A 7 -16.19 -76.29 -2.58
N LEU A 8 -15.93 -75.00 -2.28
CA LEU A 8 -16.54 -74.20 -1.19
C LEU A 8 -16.16 -74.65 0.25
N LEU A 9 -15.34 -73.86 0.96
CA LEU A 9 -15.70 -73.26 2.28
C LEU A 9 -14.67 -72.22 2.77
N LEU A 10 -15.19 -71.19 3.45
CA LEU A 10 -14.55 -70.06 4.10
C LEU A 10 -13.54 -70.43 5.21
N LEU A 11 -12.53 -69.58 5.46
CA LEU A 11 -12.49 -68.61 6.59
C LEU A 11 -11.05 -68.32 7.08
N ALA A 12 -10.80 -67.03 7.34
CA ALA A 12 -9.87 -66.45 8.33
C ALA A 12 -8.39 -66.16 7.94
N CYS A 13 -8.14 -64.84 7.81
CA CYS A 13 -7.13 -64.10 8.59
C CYS A 13 -5.63 -64.46 8.42
N LEU A 14 -4.83 -63.60 7.78
CA LEU A 14 -4.26 -62.38 8.38
C LEU A 14 -3.38 -61.67 7.31
N LEU A 15 -3.76 -60.45 6.92
CA LEU A 15 -2.90 -59.52 6.17
C LEU A 15 -1.93 -58.88 7.17
N VAL A 16 -0.62 -59.05 6.95
CA VAL A 16 0.39 -58.18 7.59
C VAL A 16 0.57 -56.97 6.69
N LEU A 17 -0.18 -55.91 6.98
CA LEU A 17 0.01 -54.58 6.41
C LEU A 17 1.22 -53.93 7.10
N ASN A 18 2.27 -53.70 6.32
CA ASN A 18 3.47 -53.02 6.74
C ASN A 18 3.12 -51.53 7.00
N THR A 19 2.91 -51.16 8.26
CA THR A 19 2.65 -49.77 8.68
C THR A 19 3.95 -48.97 8.66
N GLY A 20 4.30 -48.45 7.48
CA GLY A 20 5.24 -47.34 7.37
C GLY A 20 4.59 -46.09 7.93
N ILE A 21 4.86 -45.78 9.20
CA ILE A 21 4.48 -44.50 9.81
C ILE A 21 5.42 -43.46 9.21
N ALA A 22 4.98 -42.78 8.16
CA ALA A 22 5.58 -41.50 7.79
C ALA A 22 5.41 -40.54 8.99
N PRO A 23 6.44 -39.78 9.39
CA PRO A 23 6.26 -38.76 10.39
C PRO A 23 5.24 -37.77 9.83
N ARG A 24 4.07 -37.73 10.44
CA ARG A 24 3.05 -36.72 10.19
C ARG A 24 3.72 -35.40 10.55
N ALA A 25 4.00 -34.56 9.56
CA ALA A 25 4.46 -33.20 9.78
C ALA A 25 3.54 -32.59 10.85
N ALA A 26 4.12 -32.19 11.98
CA ALA A 26 3.35 -31.56 13.05
C ALA A 26 2.64 -30.36 12.42
N ALA A 27 1.31 -30.39 12.40
CA ALA A 27 0.54 -29.19 12.12
C ALA A 27 0.88 -28.22 13.25
N GLN A 28 1.78 -27.27 12.98
CA GLN A 28 2.02 -26.14 13.87
C GLN A 28 0.68 -25.48 14.13
N SER A 29 0.29 -25.42 15.41
CA SER A 29 -0.97 -24.85 15.86
C SER A 29 -1.11 -23.43 15.33
N SER A 30 -2.11 -23.21 14.47
CA SER A 30 -2.46 -21.91 13.90
C SER A 30 -3.38 -21.14 14.85
N GLU A 31 -2.93 -20.94 16.09
CA GLU A 31 -3.59 -20.05 17.07
C GLU A 31 -2.92 -18.67 17.07
N PRO A 32 -3.61 -17.61 17.55
CA PRO A 32 -3.08 -16.24 17.55
C PRO A 32 -1.68 -16.22 18.14
N VAL A 33 -0.79 -15.47 17.51
CA VAL A 33 0.54 -15.19 18.01
C VAL A 33 0.42 -13.85 18.72
N PRO A 34 0.30 -13.78 20.06
CA PRO A 34 0.22 -12.51 20.74
C PRO A 34 1.48 -11.67 20.49
N THR A 35 1.29 -10.36 20.53
CA THR A 35 2.34 -9.37 20.67
C THR A 35 3.04 -9.60 22.02
N PRO A 36 4.36 -9.86 22.04
CA PRO A 36 5.10 -10.05 23.27
C PRO A 36 5.32 -8.74 24.05
N PHE A 37 5.06 -7.58 23.42
CA PHE A 37 5.36 -6.24 23.93
C PHE A 37 6.84 -6.15 24.36
N SER A 38 7.70 -6.64 23.47
CA SER A 38 9.15 -6.68 23.65
C SER A 38 9.85 -6.76 22.30
N THR A 39 10.88 -5.94 22.14
CA THR A 39 11.78 -5.97 20.98
C THR A 39 12.98 -6.91 21.16
N ASN A 40 13.07 -7.63 22.29
CA ASN A 40 14.10 -8.64 22.52
C ASN A 40 13.74 -9.97 21.83
N VAL A 41 14.08 -10.07 20.55
CA VAL A 41 13.71 -11.18 19.67
C VAL A 41 14.21 -12.53 20.19
N GLN A 42 13.28 -13.47 20.36
CA GLN A 42 13.56 -14.86 20.73
C GLN A 42 13.62 -15.78 19.50
N THR A 43 14.36 -16.88 19.60
CA THR A 43 14.54 -17.84 18.50
C THR A 43 13.21 -18.45 18.05
N GLU A 44 12.28 -18.68 18.97
CA GLU A 44 10.96 -19.22 18.66
C GLU A 44 10.18 -18.30 17.70
N TRP A 45 10.33 -16.98 17.86
CA TRP A 45 9.68 -15.98 17.01
C TRP A 45 10.29 -15.94 15.61
N LEU A 46 11.58 -16.24 15.48
CA LEU A 46 12.22 -16.38 14.17
C LEU A 46 11.60 -17.55 13.38
N HIS A 47 11.31 -18.67 14.04
CA HIS A 47 10.59 -19.80 13.43
C HIS A 47 9.13 -19.48 13.10
N GLU A 48 8.49 -18.50 13.74
CA GLU A 48 7.14 -18.07 13.39
C GLU A 48 7.12 -17.30 12.06
N VAL A 49 8.13 -16.47 11.81
CA VAL A 49 8.18 -15.61 10.62
C VAL A 49 8.90 -16.26 9.44
N LEU A 50 9.85 -17.16 9.69
CA LEU A 50 10.58 -17.93 8.67
C LEU A 50 10.49 -19.45 8.98
N PRO A 51 9.30 -20.05 8.86
CA PRO A 51 9.02 -21.40 9.38
C PRO A 51 9.75 -22.53 8.65
N LEU A 52 10.25 -22.28 7.44
CA LEU A 52 11.01 -23.27 6.69
C LEU A 52 12.47 -23.39 7.18
N ALA A 53 12.94 -22.47 8.03
CA ALA A 53 14.29 -22.48 8.57
C ALA A 53 14.38 -23.50 9.70
N GLU A 54 15.40 -24.36 9.63
CA GLU A 54 15.75 -25.31 10.69
C GLU A 54 16.68 -24.66 11.73
N THR A 55 17.53 -23.72 11.29
CA THR A 55 18.47 -23.00 12.15
C THR A 55 18.61 -21.55 11.69
N PHE A 56 18.95 -20.66 12.62
CA PHE A 56 19.26 -19.26 12.34
C PHE A 56 20.73 -18.97 12.65
N GLY A 57 21.32 -18.04 11.90
CA GLY A 57 22.60 -17.41 12.27
C GLY A 57 22.38 -16.21 13.18
N ASP A 58 23.48 -15.61 13.64
CA ASP A 58 23.44 -14.37 14.42
C ASP A 58 22.94 -13.20 13.58
N LYS A 59 22.36 -12.19 14.24
CA LYS A 59 21.94 -10.94 13.59
C LYS A 59 23.16 -10.20 13.04
N GLN A 60 23.17 -9.89 11.75
CA GLN A 60 24.33 -9.31 11.08
C GLN A 60 23.97 -8.47 9.85
N GLY A 61 24.96 -7.74 9.34
CA GLY A 61 24.88 -6.94 8.12
C GLY A 61 24.18 -5.58 8.29
N GLU A 62 24.07 -4.84 7.19
CA GLU A 62 23.34 -3.58 7.06
C GLU A 62 22.41 -3.64 5.82
N PRO A 63 21.07 -3.64 5.98
CA PRO A 63 20.31 -3.61 7.24
C PRO A 63 20.43 -4.91 8.06
N ALA A 64 20.35 -4.83 9.39
CA ALA A 64 20.65 -5.99 10.26
C ALA A 64 19.57 -7.10 10.20
N ALA A 65 19.97 -8.34 9.90
CA ALA A 65 19.05 -9.47 9.75
C ALA A 65 19.63 -10.80 10.25
N TRP A 66 18.73 -11.74 10.57
CA TRP A 66 19.04 -13.13 10.91
C TRP A 66 18.93 -14.02 9.67
N PRO A 67 20.03 -14.59 9.15
CA PRO A 67 19.96 -15.56 8.06
C PRO A 67 19.35 -16.88 8.54
N GLY A 68 18.36 -17.38 7.82
CA GLY A 68 17.70 -18.66 8.08
C GLY A 68 18.18 -19.74 7.13
N TYR A 69 18.40 -20.94 7.67
CA TYR A 69 18.98 -22.04 6.91
C TYR A 69 18.21 -23.33 7.08
N ARG A 70 18.24 -24.15 6.03
CA ARG A 70 17.71 -25.51 6.02
C ARG A 70 18.76 -26.48 5.51
N THR A 71 18.72 -27.73 5.97
CA THR A 71 19.57 -28.79 5.43
C THR A 71 18.94 -29.33 4.15
N ASN A 72 19.63 -29.19 3.02
CA ASN A 72 19.16 -29.76 1.76
C ASN A 72 19.12 -31.30 1.85
N PRO A 73 17.96 -31.96 1.63
CA PRO A 73 17.85 -33.41 1.81
C PRO A 73 18.75 -34.23 0.88
N GLN A 74 19.11 -33.68 -0.29
CA GLN A 74 19.88 -34.35 -1.33
C GLN A 74 21.38 -34.12 -1.14
N SER A 75 21.80 -32.86 -0.99
CA SER A 75 23.23 -32.52 -0.85
C SER A 75 23.74 -32.66 0.59
N ARG A 76 22.83 -32.75 1.58
CA ARG A 76 23.12 -32.71 3.03
C ARG A 76 23.88 -31.44 3.45
N GLN A 77 23.91 -30.41 2.61
CA GLN A 77 24.53 -29.13 2.89
C GLN A 77 23.52 -28.14 3.48
N ARG A 78 24.05 -27.20 4.27
CA ARG A 78 23.28 -26.07 4.79
C ARG A 78 23.03 -25.09 3.66
N GLU A 79 21.77 -24.79 3.40
CA GLU A 79 21.30 -23.89 2.36
C GLU A 79 20.62 -22.68 3.01
N LEU A 80 20.96 -21.47 2.56
CA LEU A 80 20.26 -20.25 2.94
C LEU A 80 18.89 -20.26 2.27
N ILE A 81 17.83 -20.06 3.06
CA ILE A 81 16.46 -20.10 2.53
C ILE A 81 15.74 -18.75 2.64
N GLY A 82 16.35 -17.77 3.31
CA GLY A 82 15.74 -16.47 3.57
C GLY A 82 16.35 -15.78 4.79
N TYR A 83 15.73 -14.65 5.14
CA TYR A 83 16.12 -13.82 6.27
C TYR A 83 14.90 -13.48 7.13
N ALA A 84 15.11 -13.43 8.43
CA ALA A 84 14.21 -12.75 9.35
C ALA A 84 14.85 -11.43 9.79
N PHE A 85 14.06 -10.39 9.99
CA PHE A 85 14.57 -9.07 10.38
C PHE A 85 13.54 -8.33 11.22
N HIS A 86 14.01 -7.39 12.04
CA HIS A 86 13.15 -6.50 12.80
C HIS A 86 13.01 -5.17 12.04
N SER A 87 11.78 -4.73 11.82
CA SER A 87 11.45 -3.56 10.98
C SER A 87 12.18 -2.29 11.40
N ALA A 88 12.48 -2.11 12.70
CA ALA A 88 13.21 -0.95 13.20
C ALA A 88 14.67 -0.88 12.73
N ASP A 89 15.29 -2.00 12.35
CA ASP A 89 16.66 -2.03 11.81
C ASP A 89 16.73 -1.70 10.32
N VAL A 90 15.58 -1.46 9.66
CA VAL A 90 15.46 -1.25 8.22
C VAL A 90 14.76 0.09 7.93
N PRO A 91 15.43 1.23 8.18
CA PRO A 91 14.84 2.55 7.97
C PRO A 91 14.61 2.85 6.47
N PRO A 92 13.65 3.73 6.11
CA PRO A 92 12.73 4.44 7.01
C PRO A 92 11.60 3.55 7.52
N VAL A 93 11.29 3.67 8.80
CA VAL A 93 10.18 2.94 9.42
C VAL A 93 8.86 3.63 9.10
N GLU A 94 7.88 2.87 8.63
CA GLU A 94 6.54 3.41 8.38
C GLU A 94 5.84 3.79 9.70
N PRO A 95 5.31 5.01 9.82
CA PRO A 95 4.60 5.43 11.02
C PRO A 95 3.23 4.73 11.10
N GLY A 96 2.89 4.19 12.26
CA GLY A 96 1.51 3.82 12.61
C GLY A 96 0.67 5.04 12.95
N TYR A 97 -0.54 4.83 13.50
CA TYR A 97 -1.45 5.94 13.80
C TYR A 97 -0.95 6.78 14.98
N SER A 98 -0.53 6.14 16.07
CA SER A 98 0.10 6.84 17.21
C SER A 98 1.63 6.80 17.17
N ALA A 99 2.22 5.65 16.80
CA ALA A 99 3.66 5.43 16.77
C ALA A 99 4.01 4.34 15.73
N PRO A 100 5.29 4.18 15.32
CA PRO A 100 5.71 3.03 14.53
C PRO A 100 5.33 1.69 15.18
N ILE A 101 5.07 0.68 14.35
CA ILE A 101 4.72 -0.68 14.79
C ILE A 101 5.96 -1.56 14.61
N ASP A 102 6.49 -2.09 15.71
CA ASP A 102 7.64 -2.98 15.69
C ASP A 102 7.22 -4.37 15.23
N MET A 103 7.87 -4.85 14.17
CA MET A 103 7.53 -6.12 13.55
C MET A 103 8.77 -6.98 13.35
N LEU A 104 8.63 -8.28 13.58
CA LEU A 104 9.55 -9.28 13.06
C LEU A 104 8.95 -9.80 11.75
N VAL A 105 9.74 -9.80 10.69
CA VAL A 105 9.30 -10.15 9.35
C VAL A 105 10.26 -11.17 8.75
N GLY A 106 9.72 -12.18 8.06
CA GLY A 106 10.49 -13.16 7.31
C GLY A 106 10.31 -12.97 5.80
N VAL A 107 11.41 -13.03 5.06
CA VAL A 107 11.43 -13.03 3.60
C VAL A 107 12.25 -14.21 3.09
N ASP A 108 11.72 -14.98 2.14
CA ASP A 108 12.44 -16.10 1.53
C ASP A 108 13.24 -15.70 0.29
N ALA A 109 14.08 -16.63 -0.19
CA ALA A 109 14.89 -16.45 -1.39
C ALA A 109 14.08 -16.34 -2.70
N ASP A 110 12.77 -16.60 -2.66
CA ASP A 110 11.84 -16.40 -3.79
C ASP A 110 11.13 -15.03 -3.70
N PHE A 111 11.63 -14.12 -2.84
CA PHE A 111 11.13 -12.76 -2.64
C PHE A 111 9.70 -12.69 -2.10
N LYS A 112 9.34 -13.64 -1.25
CA LYS A 112 8.02 -13.67 -0.61
C LYS A 112 8.11 -13.47 0.87
N LEU A 113 7.11 -12.78 1.42
CA LEU A 113 6.92 -12.71 2.86
C LEU A 113 6.48 -14.08 3.37
N THR A 114 7.25 -14.66 4.30
CA THR A 114 6.93 -15.97 4.90
C THR A 114 6.12 -15.83 6.19
N GLY A 115 6.18 -14.67 6.83
CA GLY A 115 5.41 -14.35 8.03
C GLY A 115 5.73 -12.96 8.57
N VAL A 116 4.75 -12.41 9.30
CA VAL A 116 4.86 -11.15 10.03
C VAL A 116 4.39 -11.41 11.46
N LYS A 117 5.16 -10.95 12.44
CA LYS A 117 4.81 -10.97 13.86
C LYS A 117 4.94 -9.55 14.41
N ILE A 118 3.91 -9.08 15.11
CA ILE A 118 3.98 -7.82 15.85
C ILE A 118 4.78 -8.06 17.14
N LEU A 119 5.80 -7.24 17.38
CA LEU A 119 6.69 -7.32 18.55
C LEU A 119 6.27 -6.36 19.65
N ASP A 120 6.02 -5.10 19.27
CA ASP A 120 5.58 -4.03 20.16
C ASP A 120 4.85 -2.96 19.34
N TYR A 121 3.90 -2.26 19.97
CA TYR A 121 3.24 -1.11 19.36
C TYR A 121 2.50 -0.26 20.37
N GLU A 122 2.43 1.03 20.09
CA GLU A 122 1.54 1.96 20.80
C GLU A 122 0.45 2.44 19.84
N GLU A 123 -0.80 2.13 20.19
CA GLU A 123 -1.96 2.58 19.42
C GLU A 123 -3.09 3.04 20.34
N THR A 124 -3.87 4.02 19.89
CA THR A 124 -4.98 4.59 20.68
C THR A 124 -5.97 3.51 21.13
N TYR A 125 -6.22 2.53 20.28
CA TYR A 125 -7.18 1.45 20.56
C TYR A 125 -6.59 0.26 21.34
N LEU A 126 -5.29 0.20 21.61
CA LEU A 126 -4.69 -0.91 22.37
C LEU A 126 -5.37 -1.09 23.74
N ARG A 127 -5.68 0.01 24.44
CA ARG A 127 -6.34 -0.02 25.77
C ARG A 127 -7.79 -0.50 25.75
N ILE A 128 -8.46 -0.42 24.59
CA ILE A 128 -9.91 -0.68 24.48
C ILE A 128 -10.17 -2.00 23.73
N LYS A 129 -9.41 -2.25 22.65
CA LYS A 129 -9.53 -3.44 21.80
C LYS A 129 -8.53 -4.55 22.14
N GLY A 130 -7.57 -4.31 23.03
CA GLY A 130 -6.49 -5.25 23.33
C GLY A 130 -5.50 -5.37 22.17
N ASP A 131 -4.84 -6.51 22.07
CA ASP A 131 -3.85 -6.81 21.02
C ASP A 131 -4.52 -7.08 19.65
N PHE A 132 -5.13 -6.03 19.09
CA PHE A 132 -5.95 -6.12 17.89
C PHE A 132 -5.13 -6.19 16.60
N LEU A 133 -3.83 -5.89 16.63
CA LEU A 133 -2.95 -5.97 15.45
C LEU A 133 -2.31 -7.35 15.28
N ALA A 134 -2.17 -8.13 16.34
CA ALA A 134 -1.65 -9.50 16.26
C ALA A 134 -2.73 -10.56 15.95
N GLN A 135 -3.83 -10.14 15.31
CA GLN A 135 -4.88 -11.06 14.90
C GLN A 135 -4.35 -12.01 13.82
N PRO A 136 -4.48 -13.33 13.99
CA PRO A 136 -4.00 -14.28 12.98
C PRO A 136 -4.69 -14.11 11.63
N ASP A 137 -5.94 -13.63 11.58
CA ASP A 137 -6.62 -13.35 10.31
C ASP A 137 -5.98 -12.20 9.53
N LEU A 138 -5.46 -11.18 10.22
CA LEU A 138 -4.69 -10.11 9.59
C LEU A 138 -3.31 -10.61 9.16
N LEU A 139 -2.53 -11.17 10.09
CA LEU A 139 -1.13 -11.53 9.84
C LEU A 139 -0.98 -12.65 8.80
N ARG A 140 -1.98 -13.53 8.67
CA ARG A 140 -1.99 -14.60 7.66
C ARG A 140 -2.00 -14.08 6.23
N GLN A 141 -2.58 -12.90 6.00
CA GLN A 141 -2.70 -12.34 4.65
C GLN A 141 -1.34 -12.04 4.03
N PHE A 142 -0.31 -11.75 4.84
CA PHE A 142 1.04 -11.48 4.34
C PHE A 142 1.80 -12.73 3.88
N ARG A 143 1.36 -13.93 4.26
CA ARG A 143 2.10 -15.16 3.95
C ARG A 143 2.05 -15.47 2.45
N ASN A 144 3.21 -15.78 1.87
CA ASN A 144 3.42 -16.09 0.46
C ASN A 144 3.05 -14.94 -0.50
N LYS A 145 2.87 -13.71 0.00
CA LYS A 145 2.76 -12.52 -0.84
C LYS A 145 4.13 -12.12 -1.37
N SER A 146 4.20 -11.75 -2.63
CA SER A 146 5.44 -11.28 -3.24
C SER A 146 5.74 -9.87 -2.74
N ILE A 147 7.00 -9.58 -2.41
CA ILE A 147 7.40 -8.22 -2.02
C ILE A 147 7.28 -7.21 -3.18
N SER A 148 7.11 -7.70 -4.40
CA SER A 148 6.80 -6.88 -5.58
C SER A 148 5.34 -6.41 -5.62
N ASP A 149 4.39 -7.14 -5.02
CA ASP A 149 2.96 -6.76 -4.99
C ASP A 149 2.75 -5.43 -4.24
N GLU A 150 1.63 -4.73 -4.45
CA GLU A 150 1.44 -3.37 -3.92
C GLU A 150 0.99 -3.32 -2.46
N PHE A 151 0.27 -4.34 -2.00
CA PHE A 151 -0.30 -4.46 -0.65
C PHE A 151 -1.30 -3.34 -0.34
N GLN A 152 -2.13 -3.02 -1.33
CA GLN A 152 -3.20 -2.04 -1.17
C GLN A 152 -4.25 -2.53 -0.16
N ILE A 153 -4.64 -1.65 0.76
CA ILE A 153 -5.71 -1.97 1.72
C ILE A 153 -7.05 -1.98 1.00
N ASP A 154 -7.92 -2.90 1.39
CA ASP A 154 -9.23 -3.19 0.79
C ASP A 154 -9.19 -3.70 -0.67
N GLN A 155 -7.98 -3.96 -1.21
CA GLN A 155 -7.79 -4.68 -2.47
C GLN A 155 -6.94 -5.95 -2.27
N ASP A 156 -5.74 -5.80 -1.73
CA ASP A 156 -4.79 -6.90 -1.50
C ASP A 156 -4.82 -7.41 -0.05
N ILE A 157 -5.12 -6.51 0.90
CA ILE A 157 -5.12 -6.75 2.34
C ILE A 157 -6.41 -6.20 2.94
N ASP A 158 -7.16 -7.05 3.64
CA ASP A 158 -8.35 -6.64 4.39
C ASP A 158 -7.94 -5.77 5.60
N GLY A 159 -8.51 -4.57 5.69
CA GLY A 159 -8.31 -3.67 6.82
C GLY A 159 -9.01 -4.12 8.11
N ILE A 160 -8.67 -3.46 9.22
CA ILE A 160 -9.44 -3.52 10.47
C ILE A 160 -10.28 -2.25 10.56
N ALA A 161 -11.59 -2.40 10.76
CA ALA A 161 -12.51 -1.28 10.89
C ALA A 161 -12.04 -0.28 11.98
N GLY A 162 -11.78 0.96 11.55
CA GLY A 162 -11.30 2.06 12.40
C GLY A 162 -9.80 2.01 12.73
N SER A 163 -9.02 1.12 12.11
CA SER A 163 -7.58 0.98 12.36
C SER A 163 -6.78 0.86 11.07
N THR A 164 -7.26 1.51 10.01
CA THR A 164 -6.71 1.38 8.67
C THR A 164 -5.31 1.96 8.53
N VAL A 165 -4.97 3.07 9.23
CA VAL A 165 -3.58 3.59 9.27
C VAL A 165 -2.63 2.53 9.81
N SER A 166 -2.99 1.87 10.92
CA SER A 166 -2.14 0.87 11.57
C SER A 166 -1.93 -0.35 10.67
N VAL A 167 -2.99 -0.80 9.97
CA VAL A 167 -2.87 -1.90 9.00
C VAL A 167 -2.04 -1.49 7.78
N PHE A 168 -2.21 -0.27 7.28
CA PHE A 168 -1.38 0.28 6.21
C PHE A 168 0.10 0.33 6.61
N ALA A 169 0.41 0.75 7.84
CA ALA A 169 1.77 0.80 8.36
C ALA A 169 2.40 -0.60 8.46
N ILE A 170 1.63 -1.63 8.86
CA ILE A 170 2.07 -3.02 8.82
C ILE A 170 2.35 -3.46 7.39
N ALA A 171 1.40 -3.24 6.48
CA ALA A 171 1.49 -3.71 5.10
C ALA A 171 2.65 -3.06 4.36
N ARG A 172 2.68 -1.73 4.32
CA ARG A 172 3.73 -0.96 3.66
C ARG A 172 5.08 -1.14 4.36
N GLY A 173 5.11 -1.15 5.69
CA GLY A 173 6.33 -1.29 6.48
C GLY A 173 6.98 -2.66 6.29
N ALA A 174 6.21 -3.75 6.39
CA ALA A 174 6.72 -5.10 6.18
C ALA A 174 7.22 -5.27 4.74
N ARG A 175 6.48 -4.78 3.75
CA ARG A 175 6.86 -4.83 2.34
C ARG A 175 8.17 -4.06 2.07
N ASN A 176 8.21 -2.78 2.42
CA ASN A 176 9.35 -1.91 2.11
C ASN A 176 10.63 -2.39 2.81
N ALA A 177 10.51 -2.82 4.07
CA ALA A 177 11.65 -3.37 4.80
C ALA A 177 12.12 -4.72 4.21
N ALA A 178 11.19 -5.59 3.80
CA ALA A 178 11.56 -6.86 3.17
C ALA A 178 12.26 -6.65 1.82
N ARG A 179 11.84 -5.65 1.04
CA ARG A 179 12.55 -5.26 -0.19
C ARG A 179 13.98 -4.86 0.09
N GLN A 180 14.22 -3.97 1.03
CA GLN A 180 15.59 -3.56 1.39
C GLN A 180 16.47 -4.74 1.84
N ILE A 181 15.92 -5.68 2.61
CA ILE A 181 16.63 -6.91 3.00
C ILE A 181 16.92 -7.80 1.79
N ALA A 182 15.94 -7.96 0.90
CA ALA A 182 16.12 -8.75 -0.31
C ALA A 182 17.15 -8.11 -1.25
N GLU A 183 17.14 -6.77 -1.40
CA GLU A 183 18.12 -5.99 -2.18
C GLU A 183 19.53 -6.21 -1.64
N ALA A 184 19.69 -6.16 -0.31
CA ALA A 184 20.98 -6.29 0.34
C ALA A 184 21.55 -7.72 0.28
N TYR A 185 20.69 -8.75 0.35
CA TYR A 185 21.16 -10.11 0.66
C TYR A 185 20.65 -11.25 -0.21
N LEU A 186 19.62 -11.02 -1.04
CA LEU A 186 18.99 -12.04 -1.86
C LEU A 186 19.13 -11.77 -3.36
N ASP A 187 19.98 -10.81 -3.75
CA ASP A 187 20.16 -10.38 -5.15
C ASP A 187 18.82 -9.97 -5.78
N TYR A 188 17.90 -9.47 -4.94
CA TYR A 188 16.65 -8.89 -5.41
C TYR A 188 16.99 -7.58 -6.08
N ASP A 189 16.86 -7.56 -7.40
CA ASP A 189 16.79 -6.31 -8.12
C ASP A 189 15.40 -5.71 -7.82
N PRO A 190 15.32 -4.53 -7.16
CA PRO A 190 14.06 -3.87 -6.83
C PRO A 190 13.28 -3.42 -8.05
N GLY A 191 13.84 -3.67 -9.25
CA GLY A 191 13.08 -4.07 -10.41
C GLY A 191 11.97 -5.06 -10.05
N ASP A 192 10.86 -4.55 -9.55
CA ASP A 192 9.68 -4.53 -10.37
C ASP A 192 10.01 -3.60 -11.54
N PRO A 193 10.72 -4.11 -12.59
CA PRO A 193 11.18 -3.27 -13.67
C PRO A 193 9.97 -2.72 -14.39
N VAL A 194 8.82 -3.39 -14.24
CA VAL A 194 7.53 -2.98 -14.75
C VAL A 194 7.02 -1.76 -13.98
N ARG A 195 6.99 -1.74 -12.64
CA ARG A 195 6.56 -0.54 -11.89
C ARG A 195 7.56 0.62 -11.99
N GLU A 196 8.85 0.34 -11.90
CA GLU A 196 9.86 1.39 -12.09
C GLU A 196 9.85 1.91 -13.53
N ALA A 197 9.73 1.05 -14.54
CA ALA A 197 9.55 1.49 -15.91
C ALA A 197 8.21 2.20 -16.12
N ARG A 198 7.11 1.79 -15.46
CA ARG A 198 5.83 2.52 -15.51
C ARG A 198 5.98 3.91 -14.92
N GLY A 199 6.60 4.03 -13.76
CA GLY A 199 6.88 5.32 -13.11
C GLY A 199 7.80 6.19 -13.95
N ALA A 200 8.91 5.64 -14.44
CA ALA A 200 9.86 6.32 -15.32
C ALA A 200 9.22 6.73 -16.65
N ARG A 201 8.43 5.85 -17.28
CA ARG A 201 7.69 6.12 -18.51
C ARG A 201 6.62 7.18 -18.30
N THR A 202 5.88 7.12 -17.20
CA THR A 202 4.90 8.15 -16.83
C THR A 202 5.62 9.49 -16.67
N LYS A 203 6.74 9.54 -15.94
CA LYS A 203 7.56 10.74 -15.80
C LYS A 203 8.10 11.25 -17.13
N GLU A 204 8.56 10.37 -18.01
CA GLU A 204 9.05 10.73 -19.35
C GLU A 204 7.94 11.37 -20.19
N LEU A 205 6.77 10.73 -20.27
CA LEU A 205 5.60 11.25 -20.98
C LEU A 205 5.13 12.59 -20.42
N MET A 206 5.17 12.75 -19.09
CA MET A 206 4.81 14.00 -18.42
C MET A 206 5.85 15.11 -18.62
N SER A 207 7.14 14.79 -18.57
CA SER A 207 8.25 15.75 -18.67
C SER A 207 8.38 16.41 -20.04
N GLY A 208 7.75 15.81 -21.07
CA GLY A 208 7.67 16.41 -22.40
C GLY A 208 6.70 17.58 -22.52
N SER A 209 5.84 17.82 -21.53
CA SER A 209 4.80 18.86 -21.59
C SER A 209 5.14 20.07 -20.73
N SER A 210 4.94 21.29 -21.26
CA SER A 210 4.98 22.52 -20.46
C SER A 210 3.73 22.69 -19.60
N TRP A 211 3.78 23.60 -18.62
CA TRP A 211 2.58 23.94 -17.82
C TRP A 211 1.43 24.46 -18.68
N GLU A 212 1.72 25.31 -19.67
CA GLU A 212 0.72 25.82 -20.61
C GLU A 212 0.11 24.70 -21.47
N GLU A 213 0.93 23.73 -21.89
CA GLU A 213 0.45 22.56 -22.62
C GLU A 213 -0.44 21.67 -21.74
N MET A 214 -0.08 21.48 -20.46
CA MET A 214 -0.89 20.76 -19.49
C MET A 214 -2.23 21.43 -19.21
N LEU A 215 -2.27 22.77 -19.17
CA LEU A 215 -3.51 23.54 -19.11
C LEU A 215 -4.35 23.33 -20.39
N SER A 216 -3.72 23.40 -21.56
CA SER A 216 -4.42 23.27 -22.84
C SER A 216 -4.99 21.88 -23.10
N SER A 217 -4.32 20.84 -22.59
CA SER A 217 -4.73 19.43 -22.75
C SER A 217 -5.76 18.99 -21.72
N GLY A 218 -5.99 19.76 -20.65
CA GLY A 218 -6.87 19.39 -19.54
C GLY A 218 -6.21 18.49 -18.48
N MET A 219 -4.91 18.20 -18.61
CA MET A 219 -4.12 17.51 -17.56
C MET A 219 -4.08 18.33 -16.26
N VAL A 220 -3.99 19.66 -16.41
CA VAL A 220 -4.17 20.62 -15.33
C VAL A 220 -5.41 21.44 -15.64
N GLN A 221 -6.32 21.53 -14.68
CA GLN A 221 -7.55 22.33 -14.80
C GLN A 221 -7.58 23.37 -13.70
N GLN A 222 -7.86 24.62 -14.05
CA GLN A 222 -7.61 25.76 -13.16
C GLN A 222 -8.87 26.57 -12.89
N LEU A 223 -9.14 26.81 -11.60
CA LEU A 223 -10.22 27.64 -11.11
C LEU A 223 -9.64 28.96 -10.56
N GLN A 224 -10.10 30.08 -11.13
CA GLN A 224 -9.77 31.42 -10.65
C GLN A 224 -10.89 31.95 -9.75
N ILE A 225 -10.52 32.34 -8.54
CA ILE A 225 -11.44 32.87 -7.53
C ILE A 225 -11.00 34.31 -7.22
N PRO A 226 -11.66 35.32 -7.80
CA PRO A 226 -11.45 36.71 -7.40
C PRO A 226 -11.96 36.94 -5.97
N LEU A 227 -11.21 37.73 -5.20
CA LEU A 227 -11.61 38.21 -3.88
C LEU A 227 -12.02 39.68 -3.97
N GLU A 228 -12.82 40.14 -3.01
CA GLU A 228 -13.37 41.51 -2.99
C GLU A 228 -12.28 42.60 -2.95
N ASP A 229 -11.11 42.30 -2.39
CA ASP A 229 -9.98 43.23 -2.28
C ASP A 229 -9.09 43.25 -3.54
N GLY A 230 -9.54 42.62 -4.62
CA GLY A 230 -8.80 42.54 -5.89
C GLY A 230 -7.71 41.47 -5.91
N ASN A 231 -7.45 40.80 -4.79
CA ASN A 231 -6.60 39.62 -4.78
C ASN A 231 -7.32 38.43 -5.43
N LYS A 232 -6.55 37.39 -5.74
CA LYS A 232 -7.08 36.20 -6.40
C LYS A 232 -6.45 34.93 -5.87
N LEU A 233 -7.30 33.94 -5.67
CA LEU A 233 -6.93 32.56 -5.45
C LEU A 233 -6.89 31.84 -6.81
N LEU A 234 -5.80 31.11 -7.05
CA LEU A 234 -5.62 30.31 -8.25
C LEU A 234 -5.50 28.85 -7.83
N LEU A 235 -6.53 28.04 -8.06
CA LEU A 235 -6.51 26.62 -7.71
C LEU A 235 -6.31 25.82 -8.98
N SER A 236 -5.23 25.05 -9.06
CA SER A 236 -4.94 24.17 -10.19
C SER A 236 -5.07 22.72 -9.74
N PHE A 237 -5.82 21.92 -10.48
CA PHE A 237 -6.16 20.54 -10.15
C PHE A 237 -5.53 19.59 -11.18
N SER A 238 -5.02 18.46 -10.70
CA SER A 238 -4.55 17.37 -11.56
C SER A 238 -4.72 16.02 -10.85
N TYR A 239 -4.92 14.95 -11.61
CA TYR A 239 -5.05 13.62 -11.05
C TYR A 239 -3.69 13.06 -10.63
N ILE A 240 -3.63 12.51 -9.42
CA ILE A 240 -2.41 11.90 -8.87
C ILE A 240 -2.67 10.52 -8.24
N GLY A 241 -3.83 9.89 -8.48
CA GLY A 241 -4.20 8.63 -7.81
C GLY A 241 -3.33 7.41 -8.14
N VAL A 242 -2.38 7.55 -9.08
CA VAL A 242 -1.40 6.50 -9.40
C VAL A 242 0.03 6.95 -9.04
N PRO A 243 0.90 6.01 -8.60
CA PRO A 243 2.25 6.35 -8.13
C PRO A 243 3.10 7.16 -9.12
N GLY A 244 3.04 6.86 -10.42
CA GLY A 244 3.82 7.56 -11.43
C GLY A 244 3.46 9.05 -11.55
N LEU A 245 2.17 9.38 -11.48
CA LEU A 245 1.71 10.78 -11.50
C LEU A 245 1.99 11.47 -10.17
N GLY A 246 1.78 10.77 -9.04
CA GLY A 246 2.12 11.28 -7.72
C GLY A 246 3.60 11.68 -7.59
N ASP A 247 4.50 10.80 -8.02
CA ASP A 247 5.94 11.03 -8.00
C ASP A 247 6.35 12.17 -8.95
N PHE A 248 5.73 12.27 -10.13
CA PHE A 248 5.97 13.40 -11.04
C PHE A 248 5.59 14.75 -10.40
N TRP A 249 4.40 14.84 -9.80
CA TRP A 249 3.86 16.11 -9.32
C TRP A 249 4.47 16.58 -7.99
N VAL A 250 4.52 15.68 -7.00
CA VAL A 250 4.86 16.05 -5.62
C VAL A 250 6.02 15.23 -5.04
N GLY A 251 6.52 14.25 -5.79
CA GLY A 251 7.57 13.34 -5.35
C GLY A 251 7.05 12.21 -4.45
N ASN A 252 7.82 11.13 -4.39
CA ASN A 252 7.46 9.90 -3.68
C ASN A 252 7.09 10.10 -2.20
N GLU A 253 7.79 10.97 -1.47
CA GLU A 253 7.54 11.18 -0.03
C GLU A 253 6.18 11.84 0.23
N LYS A 254 5.90 12.96 -0.45
CA LYS A 254 4.62 13.66 -0.31
C LYS A 254 3.47 12.80 -0.84
N TYR A 255 3.69 12.09 -1.95
CA TYR A 255 2.69 11.16 -2.49
C TYR A 255 2.36 10.02 -1.51
N ALA A 256 3.38 9.38 -0.92
CA ALA A 256 3.18 8.33 0.08
C ALA A 256 2.33 8.79 1.28
N MET A 257 2.49 10.05 1.69
CA MET A 257 1.68 10.63 2.75
C MET A 257 0.20 10.77 2.34
N ALA A 258 -0.08 11.15 1.09
CA ALA A 258 -1.45 11.25 0.59
C ALA A 258 -2.09 9.88 0.37
N GLU A 259 -1.36 8.92 -0.18
CA GLU A 259 -1.81 7.54 -0.34
C GLU A 259 -2.14 6.89 1.00
N ARG A 260 -1.31 7.14 2.02
CA ARG A 260 -1.59 6.73 3.40
C ARG A 260 -2.91 7.31 3.88
N ALA A 261 -3.12 8.62 3.73
CA ALA A 261 -4.38 9.24 4.13
C ALA A 261 -5.58 8.69 3.37
N ALA A 262 -5.46 8.51 2.05
CA ALA A 262 -6.51 7.95 1.19
C ALA A 262 -6.93 6.55 1.67
N SER A 263 -5.95 5.71 2.01
CA SER A 263 -6.19 4.36 2.53
C SER A 263 -7.01 4.36 3.84
N VAL A 264 -6.95 5.44 4.64
CA VAL A 264 -7.67 5.54 5.92
C VAL A 264 -9.14 5.84 5.73
N TYR A 265 -9.46 6.53 4.65
CA TYR A 265 -10.82 6.98 4.41
C TYR A 265 -11.65 5.83 3.86
N LEU A 266 -12.78 5.53 4.52
CA LEU A 266 -13.84 4.61 4.09
C LEU A 266 -14.58 5.13 2.84
N GLY A 267 -13.84 5.70 1.90
CA GLY A 267 -14.38 6.66 0.98
C GLY A 267 -13.44 7.08 -0.13
N GLY A 268 -12.37 6.37 -0.51
CA GLY A 268 -11.80 6.48 -1.86
C GLY A 268 -10.30 6.23 -1.93
N HIS A 269 -9.83 5.63 -3.03
CA HIS A 269 -8.41 5.54 -3.38
C HIS A 269 -7.99 6.63 -4.38
N GLU A 270 -8.96 7.39 -4.89
CA GLU A 270 -8.72 8.41 -5.90
C GLU A 270 -8.24 9.71 -5.29
N ILE A 271 -7.11 10.20 -5.80
CA ILE A 271 -6.41 11.37 -5.27
C ILE A 271 -6.27 12.43 -6.35
N VAL A 272 -6.68 13.66 -6.04
CA VAL A 272 -6.53 14.84 -6.88
C VAL A 272 -5.59 15.83 -6.19
N LEU A 273 -4.53 16.23 -6.88
CA LEU A 273 -3.69 17.34 -6.48
C LEU A 273 -4.48 18.65 -6.52
N VAL A 274 -4.27 19.51 -5.52
CA VAL A 274 -4.62 20.93 -5.60
C VAL A 274 -3.37 21.76 -5.34
N ALA A 275 -2.93 22.47 -6.37
CA ALA A 275 -1.85 23.45 -6.31
C ALA A 275 -2.46 24.84 -6.12
N ILE A 276 -2.11 25.50 -5.01
CA ILE A 276 -2.69 26.78 -4.57
C ILE A 276 -1.72 27.91 -4.86
N GLY A 277 -2.08 28.75 -5.84
CA GLY A 277 -1.36 29.95 -6.24
C GLY A 277 -2.21 31.22 -6.17
N GLY A 278 -1.73 32.25 -6.85
CA GLY A 278 -2.35 33.58 -6.86
C GLY A 278 -1.91 34.44 -5.66
N SER A 279 -2.30 35.72 -5.68
CA SER A 279 -1.88 36.71 -4.66
C SER A 279 -2.49 36.48 -3.28
N ALA A 280 -3.49 35.60 -3.17
CA ALA A 280 -4.15 35.24 -1.92
C ALA A 280 -4.01 33.75 -1.57
N ALA A 281 -2.96 33.07 -2.04
CA ALA A 281 -2.74 31.64 -1.78
C ALA A 281 -2.77 31.28 -0.28
N ASP A 282 -2.25 32.16 0.58
CA ASP A 282 -2.24 32.04 2.04
C ASP A 282 -3.65 32.08 2.67
N ARG A 283 -4.65 32.56 1.93
CA ARG A 283 -6.06 32.62 2.36
C ARG A 283 -6.88 31.41 1.94
N PHE A 284 -6.26 30.42 1.31
CA PHE A 284 -6.93 29.17 0.97
C PHE A 284 -7.37 28.42 2.24
N GLN A 285 -8.58 27.87 2.19
CA GLN A 285 -9.17 27.11 3.29
C GLN A 285 -9.74 25.82 2.72
N TYR A 286 -9.07 24.69 2.94
CA TYR A 286 -9.43 23.41 2.31
C TYR A 286 -10.89 22.99 2.58
N TYR A 287 -11.41 23.28 3.77
CA TYR A 287 -12.79 22.94 4.11
C TYR A 287 -13.79 23.72 3.23
N GLN A 288 -13.41 24.77 2.51
CA GLN A 288 -14.30 25.44 1.54
C GLN A 288 -14.42 24.72 0.20
N LEU A 289 -13.59 23.69 -0.04
CA LEU A 289 -13.73 22.84 -1.21
C LEU A 289 -14.95 21.92 -1.07
N GLN A 290 -15.57 21.66 -2.21
CA GLN A 290 -16.72 20.77 -2.33
C GLN A 290 -16.62 19.96 -3.62
N VAL A 291 -17.28 18.81 -3.66
CA VAL A 291 -17.39 17.95 -4.85
C VAL A 291 -18.84 17.53 -5.06
N VAL A 292 -19.24 17.41 -6.32
CA VAL A 292 -20.46 16.75 -6.74
C VAL A 292 -20.20 16.01 -8.05
N GLN A 293 -20.86 14.87 -8.22
CA GLN A 293 -20.92 14.17 -9.49
C GLN A 293 -22.37 13.72 -9.67
N GLU A 294 -23.00 14.13 -10.76
CA GLU A 294 -24.36 13.70 -11.07
C GLU A 294 -24.33 12.23 -11.50
N ASN A 295 -24.87 11.33 -10.68
CA ASN A 295 -25.05 9.92 -11.05
C ASN A 295 -26.39 9.36 -10.53
N SER A 296 -26.79 8.16 -10.98
CA SER A 296 -28.07 7.52 -10.64
C SER A 296 -28.21 7.06 -9.18
N ASP A 297 -27.12 6.93 -8.44
CA ASP A 297 -27.03 6.42 -7.06
C ASP A 297 -26.53 7.46 -6.04
N ALA A 298 -26.22 8.70 -6.46
CA ALA A 298 -25.67 9.76 -5.65
C ALA A 298 -26.72 10.83 -5.30
N LEU A 299 -26.54 11.44 -4.13
CA LEU A 299 -27.29 12.62 -3.76
C LEU A 299 -26.79 13.82 -4.58
N ASN A 300 -27.66 14.46 -5.36
CA ASN A 300 -27.36 15.63 -6.23
C ASN A 300 -27.09 16.93 -5.44
N TRP A 301 -26.15 16.93 -4.49
CA TRP A 301 -25.74 18.12 -3.75
C TRP A 301 -24.23 18.13 -3.47
N PHE A 302 -23.66 19.34 -3.35
CA PHE A 302 -22.24 19.53 -3.07
C PHE A 302 -21.81 18.99 -1.71
N ARG A 303 -21.04 17.91 -1.71
CA ARG A 303 -20.38 17.39 -0.51
C ARG A 303 -19.14 18.22 -0.19
N ARG A 304 -19.10 18.79 1.01
CA ARG A 304 -17.94 19.54 1.51
C ARG A 304 -16.83 18.56 1.91
N PHE A 305 -15.58 18.87 1.57
CA PHE A 305 -14.44 18.11 2.09
C PHE A 305 -14.23 18.41 3.58
N THR A 306 -13.94 17.36 4.35
CA THR A 306 -13.64 17.46 5.78
C THR A 306 -12.13 17.45 6.00
N THR A 307 -11.68 17.60 7.24
CA THR A 307 -10.27 17.39 7.62
C THR A 307 -9.76 16.03 7.12
N ASP A 308 -10.67 15.07 7.09
CA ASP A 308 -10.47 13.69 6.64
C ASP A 308 -10.54 13.54 5.10
N SER A 309 -10.30 14.58 4.32
CA SER A 309 -10.30 14.46 2.85
C SER A 309 -9.28 15.36 2.19
N TYR A 310 -8.44 16.01 2.99
CA TYR A 310 -7.41 16.92 2.52
C TYR A 310 -6.11 16.67 3.25
N VAL A 311 -5.04 16.45 2.49
CA VAL A 311 -3.70 16.19 2.98
C VAL A 311 -2.82 17.39 2.63
N PRO A 312 -2.45 18.25 3.59
CA PRO A 312 -1.53 19.34 3.33
C PRO A 312 -0.13 18.78 3.00
N MET A 313 0.46 19.22 1.89
CA MET A 313 1.80 18.80 1.43
C MET A 313 2.85 19.91 1.52
N GLY A 314 2.51 21.02 2.19
CA GLY A 314 3.40 22.15 2.43
C GLY A 314 3.59 23.02 1.18
N ALA A 315 4.78 23.61 1.07
CA ALA A 315 5.12 24.49 -0.04
C ALA A 315 5.29 23.71 -1.35
N ALA A 316 4.93 24.37 -2.45
CA ALA A 316 5.22 23.89 -3.80
C ALA A 316 6.68 24.22 -4.13
N GLU A 317 7.59 23.28 -3.87
CA GLU A 317 9.04 23.50 -4.01
C GLU A 317 9.66 22.62 -5.12
N THR A 318 8.85 21.74 -5.72
CA THR A 318 9.32 20.68 -6.62
C THR A 318 8.83 20.88 -8.04
N GLY A 319 9.73 20.70 -9.00
CA GLY A 319 9.40 20.60 -10.43
C GLY A 319 8.62 21.80 -10.97
N ILE A 320 7.67 21.52 -11.86
CA ILE A 320 6.84 22.52 -12.54
C ILE A 320 5.98 23.32 -11.55
N LEU A 321 5.62 22.74 -10.40
CA LEU A 321 4.74 23.41 -9.43
C LEU A 321 5.39 24.59 -8.70
N ALA A 322 6.73 24.62 -8.61
CA ALA A 322 7.45 25.64 -7.85
C ALA A 322 7.21 27.07 -8.35
N GLU A 323 6.93 27.23 -9.64
CA GLU A 323 6.64 28.54 -10.24
C GLU A 323 5.13 28.83 -10.33
N GLN A 324 4.27 27.86 -10.04
CA GLN A 324 2.83 27.92 -10.33
C GLN A 324 1.98 28.05 -9.06
N ALA A 325 2.49 27.61 -7.92
CA ALA A 325 1.77 27.61 -6.66
C ALA A 325 2.68 27.98 -5.49
N ALA A 326 2.09 28.49 -4.42
CA ALA A 326 2.77 28.68 -3.14
C ALA A 326 2.64 27.45 -2.26
N LEU A 327 1.49 26.76 -2.30
CA LEU A 327 1.16 25.61 -1.48
C LEU A 327 0.63 24.46 -2.33
N VAL A 328 0.78 23.25 -1.83
CA VAL A 328 0.19 22.04 -2.42
C VAL A 328 -0.53 21.22 -1.37
N GLY A 329 -1.59 20.56 -1.80
CA GLY A 329 -2.25 19.51 -1.03
C GLY A 329 -2.84 18.46 -1.95
N ALA A 330 -3.24 17.34 -1.37
CA ALA A 330 -4.03 16.33 -2.04
C ALA A 330 -5.44 16.28 -1.47
N ILE A 331 -6.40 16.09 -2.36
CA ILE A 331 -7.80 15.86 -2.05
C ILE A 331 -8.06 14.37 -2.27
N VAL A 332 -8.55 13.68 -1.25
CA VAL A 332 -9.05 12.31 -1.42
C VAL A 332 -10.52 12.40 -1.79
N LEU A 333 -10.88 11.85 -2.95
CA LEU A 333 -12.24 11.90 -3.45
C LEU A 333 -13.09 10.80 -2.80
N PRO A 334 -14.39 11.06 -2.53
CA PRO A 334 -15.35 10.04 -2.09
C PRO A 334 -15.38 8.79 -3.01
N GLN A 335 -15.58 7.59 -2.47
CA GLN A 335 -15.70 6.30 -3.19
C GLN A 335 -16.84 6.32 -4.22
N THR A 336 -17.80 7.21 -4.01
CA THR A 336 -18.94 7.43 -4.89
C THR A 336 -18.60 8.29 -6.11
N VAL A 337 -17.41 8.90 -6.17
CA VAL A 337 -16.95 9.71 -7.30
C VAL A 337 -16.10 8.82 -8.20
N ASP A 338 -16.58 8.64 -9.43
CA ASP A 338 -15.84 7.99 -10.51
C ASP A 338 -15.02 9.06 -11.26
N VAL A 339 -13.70 9.05 -11.09
CA VAL A 339 -12.81 10.03 -11.74
C VAL A 339 -12.72 9.89 -13.26
N THR A 340 -13.17 8.76 -13.81
CA THR A 340 -13.19 8.53 -15.26
C THR A 340 -14.38 9.22 -15.94
N GLN A 341 -15.34 9.70 -15.15
CA GLN A 341 -16.47 10.50 -15.60
C GLN A 341 -16.32 11.96 -15.13
N PRO A 342 -16.95 12.94 -15.80
CA PRO A 342 -16.93 14.32 -15.35
C PRO A 342 -17.46 14.48 -13.91
N PHE A 343 -16.81 15.32 -13.11
CA PHE A 343 -17.28 15.70 -11.77
C PHE A 343 -16.99 17.19 -11.52
N THR A 344 -17.81 17.84 -10.72
CA THR A 344 -17.66 19.28 -10.45
C THR A 344 -17.00 19.49 -9.10
N LEU A 345 -15.88 20.22 -9.10
CA LEU A 345 -15.30 20.80 -7.89
C LEU A 345 -15.85 22.20 -7.69
N ALA A 346 -16.01 22.59 -6.43
CA ALA A 346 -16.42 23.93 -6.07
C ALA A 346 -15.60 24.48 -4.92
N TYR A 347 -15.45 25.79 -4.91
CA TYR A 347 -14.86 26.54 -3.81
C TYR A 347 -15.76 27.72 -3.44
N ARG A 348 -16.02 27.88 -2.15
CA ARG A 348 -16.76 29.03 -1.63
C ARG A 348 -15.92 29.75 -0.58
N HIS A 349 -15.34 30.89 -0.94
CA HIS A 349 -14.52 31.65 0.00
C HIS A 349 -15.34 32.05 1.26
N LEU A 350 -14.64 32.28 2.38
CA LEU A 350 -15.30 32.76 3.59
C LEU A 350 -15.95 34.13 3.31
N ASN A 351 -17.10 34.37 3.95
CA ASN A 351 -17.83 35.63 3.87
C ASN A 351 -18.39 36.01 2.48
N THR A 352 -18.38 35.09 1.50
CA THR A 352 -19.12 35.24 0.25
C THR A 352 -20.25 34.20 0.12
N THR A 353 -21.32 34.59 -0.58
CA THR A 353 -22.39 33.69 -1.02
C THR A 353 -22.08 33.03 -2.35
N GLU A 354 -21.12 33.56 -3.10
CA GLU A 354 -20.73 33.08 -4.41
C GLU A 354 -19.95 31.77 -4.31
N ARG A 355 -20.35 30.80 -5.13
CA ARG A 355 -19.66 29.52 -5.29
C ARG A 355 -19.00 29.53 -6.67
N PHE A 356 -17.70 29.36 -6.67
CA PHE A 356 -16.93 29.17 -7.90
C PHE A 356 -16.84 27.68 -8.17
N THR A 357 -17.12 27.27 -9.41
CA THR A 357 -17.17 25.86 -9.80
C THR A 357 -16.25 25.60 -10.99
N ILE A 358 -15.74 24.38 -11.08
CA ILE A 358 -15.02 23.87 -12.24
C ILE A 358 -15.45 22.43 -12.49
N ASP A 359 -15.77 22.11 -13.73
CA ASP A 359 -16.01 20.73 -14.15
C ASP A 359 -14.67 20.10 -14.49
N ILE A 360 -14.32 19.05 -13.75
CA ILE A 360 -13.12 18.27 -13.93
C ILE A 360 -13.46 17.06 -14.79
N GLN A 361 -12.70 16.89 -15.86
CA GLN A 361 -12.71 15.68 -16.68
C GLN A 361 -11.26 15.26 -16.96
N LEU A 362 -10.90 14.02 -16.63
CA LEU A 362 -9.57 13.52 -16.94
C LEU A 362 -9.42 13.32 -18.44
N THR A 363 -8.23 13.63 -18.96
CA THR A 363 -7.88 13.47 -20.37
C THR A 363 -6.49 12.87 -20.53
N GLY A 364 -6.22 12.33 -21.73
CA GLY A 364 -4.91 11.79 -22.10
C GLY A 364 -4.41 10.77 -21.09
N LEU A 365 -3.12 10.87 -20.74
CA LEU A 365 -2.43 9.94 -19.85
C LEU A 365 -3.10 9.78 -18.48
N ALA A 366 -3.67 10.86 -17.91
CA ALA A 366 -4.34 10.78 -16.61
C ALA A 366 -5.61 9.92 -16.66
N LEU A 367 -6.41 10.04 -17.73
CA LEU A 367 -7.60 9.21 -17.90
C LEU A 367 -7.24 7.75 -18.14
N GLN A 368 -6.24 7.50 -18.99
CA GLN A 368 -5.76 6.15 -19.30
C GLN A 368 -5.31 5.43 -18.03
N LEU A 369 -4.48 6.10 -17.22
CA LEU A 369 -3.99 5.56 -15.96
C LEU A 369 -5.11 5.35 -14.94
N ALA A 370 -6.07 6.28 -14.83
CA ALA A 370 -7.24 6.12 -13.96
C ALA A 370 -8.15 4.94 -14.38
N GLN A 371 -8.17 4.59 -15.67
CA GLN A 371 -8.89 3.43 -16.21
C GLN A 371 -8.11 2.11 -16.05
N GLY A 372 -6.89 2.16 -15.50
CA GLY A 372 -6.01 0.99 -15.37
C GLY A 372 -5.30 0.59 -16.66
N GLU A 373 -5.23 1.46 -17.67
CA GLU A 373 -4.43 1.19 -18.88
C GLU A 373 -2.93 1.22 -18.56
N ASP A 374 -2.17 0.28 -19.13
CA ASP A 374 -0.74 0.16 -18.88
C ASP A 374 0.07 1.06 -19.83
N VAL A 375 0.89 1.94 -19.24
CA VAL A 375 1.83 2.82 -19.97
C VAL A 375 2.98 2.06 -20.63
N LEU A 376 3.15 0.77 -20.31
CA LEU A 376 4.12 -0.13 -20.95
C LEU A 376 3.51 -0.98 -22.07
N SER A 377 2.22 -0.84 -22.37
CA SER A 377 1.60 -1.58 -23.48
C SER A 377 2.26 -1.23 -24.81
N ALA A 378 2.50 -2.25 -25.65
CA ALA A 378 3.17 -2.09 -26.93
C ALA A 378 2.28 -1.32 -27.91
N ALA A 379 2.50 -0.01 -28.02
CA ALA A 379 2.07 0.80 -29.14
C ALA A 379 3.32 1.33 -29.87
N GLU A 380 3.61 0.64 -30.98
CA GLU A 380 4.57 0.90 -32.07
C GLU A 380 6.08 0.69 -31.82
#